data_AF-A0A5E4QWM3-F1
#
_entry.id   AF-A0A5E4QWM3-F1
#
_cell.length_a   1.000
_cell.length_b   1.000
_cell.length_c   1.000
_cell.angle_alpha   90.00
_cell.angle_beta   90.00
_cell.angle_gamma   90.00
#
_symmetry.space_group_name_H-M   'P 1'
#
loop_
_entity.id
_entity.type
_entity.pdbx_description
1 polymer ?
#
loop_
_entity_poly.entity_id
_entity_poly.type
_entity_poly.pdbx_seq_one_letter_code
_entity_poly.pdbx_strand_id
1 'polypeptide(L)'
;MTVNNTIAHQRLILSGDRERFKELLRKRLIECGWRDQVRMLCREVVKENENINMTFDSLVTRVTPRARALVPDTVKKELLQKIKTHLLTQNDQ
;
A
#
# COMPACT_ATOMS: atom_id res chain seq x y z
N MET A 1 -14.74 -1.00 -0.49
CA MET A 1 -13.72 -1.87 -1.12
C MET A 1 -13.76 -1.61 -2.61
N THR A 2 -12.81 -0.87 -3.17
CA THR A 2 -12.73 -0.68 -4.62
C THR A 2 -12.16 -1.95 -5.23
N VAL A 3 -13.03 -2.86 -5.65
CA VAL A 3 -12.67 -3.92 -6.60
C VAL A 3 -12.46 -3.23 -7.95
N ASN A 4 -11.22 -2.79 -8.22
CA ASN A 4 -10.87 -2.23 -9.52
C ASN A 4 -10.95 -3.34 -10.57
N ASN A 5 -12.13 -3.43 -11.19
CA ASN A 5 -12.55 -4.45 -12.15
C ASN A 5 -11.97 -4.16 -13.54
N THR A 6 -10.65 -4.21 -13.66
CA THR A 6 -9.96 -4.10 -14.96
C THR A 6 -9.44 -5.47 -15.37
N ILE A 7 -9.44 -5.76 -16.68
CA ILE A 7 -8.91 -7.02 -17.25
C ILE A 7 -7.48 -7.28 -16.75
N ALA A 8 -6.68 -6.23 -16.60
CA ALA A 8 -5.33 -6.31 -16.03
C ALA A 8 -5.32 -6.81 -14.57
N HIS A 9 -6.21 -6.31 -13.72
CA HIS A 9 -6.32 -6.75 -12.32
C HIS A 9 -6.75 -8.23 -12.21
N GLN A 10 -7.71 -8.66 -13.04
CA GLN A 10 -8.14 -10.07 -13.08
C GLN A 10 -6.99 -10.99 -13.55
N ARG A 11 -6.26 -10.60 -14.60
CA ARG A 11 -5.08 -11.36 -15.08
C ARG A 11 -4.01 -11.50 -14.00
N LEU A 12 -3.71 -10.43 -13.27
CA LEU A 12 -2.74 -10.46 -12.15
C LEU A 12 -3.20 -11.33 -10.98
N ILE A 13 -4.51 -11.47 -10.76
CA ILE A 13 -5.05 -12.38 -9.74
C ILE A 13 -4.91 -13.83 -10.19
N LEU A 14 -5.36 -14.16 -11.40
CA LEU A 14 -5.41 -15.52 -11.91
C LEU A 14 -4.02 -16.14 -12.11
N SER A 15 -3.02 -15.32 -12.44
CA SER A 15 -1.60 -15.72 -12.53
C SER A 15 -0.89 -15.83 -11.17
N GLY A 16 -1.49 -15.36 -10.08
CA GLY A 16 -0.85 -15.29 -8.76
C GLY A 16 0.15 -14.13 -8.60
N ASP A 17 0.44 -13.37 -9.67
CA ASP A 17 1.43 -12.28 -9.68
C ASP A 17 1.06 -11.12 -8.76
N ARG A 18 -0.23 -10.94 -8.48
CA ARG A 18 -0.70 -9.93 -7.53
C ARG A 18 -0.05 -10.10 -6.15
N GLU A 19 0.11 -11.32 -5.65
CA GLU A 19 0.72 -11.54 -4.34
C GLU A 19 2.23 -11.23 -4.37
N ARG A 20 2.89 -11.54 -5.48
CA ARG A 20 4.29 -11.17 -5.72
C ARG A 20 4.51 -9.65 -5.71
N PHE A 21 3.64 -8.90 -6.39
CA PHE A 21 3.71 -7.42 -6.40
C PHE A 21 3.36 -6.81 -5.04
N LYS A 22 2.43 -7.42 -4.30
CA LYS A 22 2.10 -7.00 -2.93
C LYS A 22 3.27 -7.21 -1.97
N GLU A 23 3.97 -8.34 -2.07
CA GLU A 23 5.18 -8.61 -1.28
C GLU A 23 6.31 -7.64 -1.64
N LEU A 24 6.51 -7.36 -2.94
CA LEU A 24 7.47 -6.35 -3.38
C LEU A 24 7.15 -4.97 -2.78
N LEU A 25 5.89 -4.53 -2.86
CA LEU A 25 5.46 -3.26 -2.27
C LEU A 25 5.74 -3.25 -0.76
N ARG A 26 5.42 -4.33 -0.04
CA ARG A 26 5.67 -4.46 1.40
C ARG A 26 7.16 -4.29 1.72
N LYS A 27 8.05 -4.93 0.96
CA LYS A 27 9.51 -4.79 1.11
C LYS A 27 9.95 -3.35 0.91
N ARG A 28 9.52 -2.70 -0.18
CA ARG A 28 9.88 -1.29 -0.46
C ARG A 28 9.40 -0.33 0.61
N LEU A 29 8.19 -0.53 1.14
CA LEU A 29 7.65 0.28 2.24
C LEU A 29 8.42 0.10 3.56
N ILE A 30 9.02 -1.07 3.78
CA ILE A 30 9.89 -1.28 4.95
C ILE A 30 11.25 -0.61 4.71
N GLU A 31 11.86 -0.84 3.55
CA GLU A 31 13.19 -0.31 3.18
C GLU A 31 13.23 1.22 3.17
N CYS A 32 12.17 1.89 2.71
CA CYS A 32 12.10 3.36 2.71
C CYS A 32 11.67 3.96 4.07
N GLY A 33 11.50 3.13 5.10
CA GLY A 33 11.12 3.57 6.45
C GLY A 33 9.65 3.93 6.63
N TRP A 34 8.80 3.76 5.61
CA TRP A 34 7.37 4.09 5.69
C TRP A 34 6.67 3.35 6.83
N ARG A 35 7.00 2.07 7.07
CA ARG A 35 6.39 1.30 8.17
C ARG A 35 6.63 1.96 9.54
N ASP A 36 7.84 2.45 9.77
CA ASP A 36 8.21 3.05 11.04
C ASP A 36 7.62 4.46 11.17
N GLN A 37 7.55 5.23 10.08
CA GLN A 37 6.82 6.49 10.04
C GLN A 37 5.33 6.32 10.39
N VAL A 38 4.67 5.31 9.83
CA VAL A 38 3.26 5.02 10.15
C VAL A 38 3.11 4.58 11.60
N ARG A 39 4.06 3.83 12.15
CA ARG A 39 4.06 3.47 13.58
C ARG A 39 4.19 4.70 14.48
N MET A 40 5.07 5.65 14.15
CA MET A 40 5.20 6.92 14.89
C MET A 40 3.92 7.74 14.79
N LEU A 41 3.35 7.84 13.59
CA LEU A 41 2.08 8.49 13.32
C LEU A 41 0.93 7.90 14.17
N CYS A 42 0.85 6.57 14.32
CA CYS A 42 -0.14 5.97 15.22
C CYS A 42 0.04 6.44 16.67
N ARG A 43 1.28 6.53 17.16
CA ARG A 43 1.57 6.98 18.54
C ARG A 43 1.20 8.44 18.74
N GLU A 44 1.50 9.31 17.78
CA GLU A 44 1.09 10.72 17.79
C GLU A 44 -0.43 10.85 17.85
N VAL A 45 -1.14 10.12 17.00
CA VAL A 45 -2.61 10.16 16.91
C VAL A 45 -3.27 9.70 18.21
N VAL A 46 -2.72 8.68 18.87
CA VAL A 46 -3.17 8.24 20.21
C VAL A 46 -2.88 9.33 21.25
N LYS A 47 -1.65 9.88 21.27
CA LYS A 47 -1.23 10.92 22.22
C LYS A 47 -2.09 12.19 22.13
N GLU A 48 -2.39 12.64 20.92
CA GLU A 48 -3.27 13.80 20.67
C GLU A 48 -4.69 13.60 21.22
N ASN A 49 -5.10 12.35 21.49
CA ASN A 49 -6.49 11.99 21.79
C ASN A 49 -6.58 11.20 23.10
N GLU A 50 -5.60 11.38 24.00
CA GLU A 50 -5.53 10.69 25.29
C GLU A 50 -6.79 10.86 26.15
N ASN A 51 -7.55 11.95 25.94
CA ASN A 51 -8.78 12.25 26.66
C ASN A 51 -10.06 11.71 25.97
N ILE A 52 -9.93 11.05 24.81
CA ILE A 52 -11.04 10.49 24.05
C ILE A 52 -10.92 8.97 24.09
N ASN A 53 -12.03 8.26 24.31
CA ASN A 53 -12.08 6.80 24.16
C ASN A 53 -11.82 6.41 22.69
N MET A 54 -10.55 6.29 22.34
CA MET A 54 -10.11 5.96 20.99
C MET A 54 -10.28 4.47 20.72
N THR A 55 -11.13 4.15 19.76
CA THR A 55 -11.27 2.78 19.23
C THR A 55 -10.23 2.50 18.14
N PHE A 56 -9.97 1.22 17.88
CA PHE A 56 -9.11 0.80 16.78
C PHE A 56 -9.58 1.35 15.42
N ASP A 57 -10.89 1.29 15.14
CA ASP A 57 -11.45 1.78 13.88
C ASP A 57 -11.27 3.29 13.71
N SER A 58 -11.41 4.05 14.81
CA SER A 58 -11.14 5.50 14.81
C SER A 58 -9.66 5.80 14.51
N LEU A 59 -8.75 5.05 15.14
CA LEU A 59 -7.31 5.16 14.87
C LEU A 59 -7.01 4.87 13.39
N VAL A 60 -7.53 3.75 12.84
CA VAL A 60 -7.34 3.38 11.43
C VAL A 60 -7.88 4.47 10.51
N THR A 61 -9.08 4.99 10.78
CA THR A 61 -9.72 6.02 9.96
C THR A 61 -8.89 7.30 9.89
N ARG A 62 -8.26 7.69 11.01
CA ARG A 62 -7.41 8.89 11.09
C ARG A 62 -6.01 8.68 10.51
N VAL A 63 -5.40 7.52 10.76
CA VAL A 63 -4.02 7.23 10.32
C VAL A 63 -3.97 6.94 8.82
N THR A 64 -4.94 6.21 8.27
CA THR A 64 -4.92 5.74 6.86
C THR A 64 -4.67 6.84 5.83
N PRO A 65 -5.38 8.00 5.82
CA PRO A 65 -5.13 9.04 4.82
C PRO A 65 -3.71 9.64 4.93
N ARG A 66 -3.22 9.88 6.15
CA ARG A 66 -1.85 10.38 6.41
C ARG A 66 -0.80 9.35 5.97
N ALA A 67 -1.00 8.07 6.33
CA ALA A 67 -0.13 6.98 5.92
C ALA A 67 -0.06 6.84 4.39
N ARG A 68 -1.19 6.96 3.67
CA ARG A 68 -1.21 6.91 2.20
C ARG A 68 -0.44 8.06 1.56
N ALA A 69 -0.51 9.26 2.14
CA ALA A 69 0.23 10.43 1.66
C ALA A 69 1.76 10.26 1.82
N LEU A 70 2.20 9.52 2.85
CA LEU A 70 3.63 9.26 3.10
C LEU A 70 4.26 8.26 2.12
N VAL A 71 3.49 7.56 1.28
CA VAL A 71 4.06 6.61 0.31
C VAL A 71 4.85 7.39 -0.75
N PRO A 72 6.17 7.16 -0.86
CA PRO A 72 7.01 7.89 -1.83
C PRO A 72 6.60 7.60 -3.27
N ASP A 73 6.64 8.61 -4.13
CA ASP A 73 6.31 8.45 -5.55
C ASP A 73 7.29 7.54 -6.29
N THR A 74 8.54 7.45 -5.81
CA THR A 74 9.53 6.50 -6.31
C THR A 74 9.06 5.05 -6.17
N VAL A 75 8.48 4.69 -5.02
CA VAL A 75 7.91 3.35 -4.78
C VAL A 75 6.71 3.09 -5.68
N LYS A 76 5.80 4.07 -5.83
CA LYS A 76 4.64 3.96 -6.72
C LYS A 76 5.06 3.76 -8.18
N LYS A 77 6.03 4.55 -8.65
CA LYS A 77 6.57 4.49 -10.01
C LYS A 77 7.26 3.15 -10.29
N GLU A 78 8.10 2.67 -9.36
CA GLU A 78 8.76 1.36 -9.49
C GLU A 78 7.74 0.23 -9.62
N LEU A 79 6.74 0.21 -8.72
CA LEU A 79 5.71 -0.83 -8.73
C LEU A 79 4.91 -0.79 -10.04
N LEU A 80 4.49 0.40 -10.47
CA LEU A 80 3.75 0.57 -11.71
C LEU A 80 4.56 0.13 -12.93
N GLN A 81 5.85 0.48 -12.99
CA GLN A 81 6.73 0.07 -14.08
C GLN A 81 6.85 -1.46 -14.13
N LYS A 82 7.09 -2.12 -12.99
CA LYS A 82 7.22 -3.58 -12.95
C LYS A 82 5.92 -4.29 -13.33
N ILE A 83 4.76 -3.78 -12.92
CA ILE A 83 3.46 -4.30 -13.37
C ILE A 83 3.30 -4.14 -14.88
N LYS A 84 3.62 -2.96 -15.44
CA LYS A 84 3.55 -2.72 -16.88
C LYS A 84 4.46 -3.67 -17.66
N THR A 85 5.73 -3.78 -17.28
CA THR A 85 6.68 -4.69 -17.92
C THR A 85 6.17 -6.12 -17.89
N HIS A 86 5.68 -6.59 -16.73
CA HIS A 86 5.14 -7.94 -16.59
C HIS A 86 3.94 -8.19 -17.51
N LEU A 87 2.99 -7.25 -17.57
CA LEU A 87 1.81 -7.37 -18.44
C LEU A 87 2.16 -7.33 -19.94
N LEU A 88 3.22 -6.60 -20.33
CA LEU A 88 3.69 -6.57 -21.71
C LEU A 88 4.33 -7.91 -22.09
N THR A 89 5.25 -8.43 -21.26
CA THR A 89 5.91 -9.73 -21.50
C THR A 89 4.92 -10.90 -21.57
N GLN A 90 3.80 -10.84 -20.84
CA GLN A 90 2.75 -11.86 -20.89
C GLN A 90 1.84 -11.78 -22.13
N ASN A 91 1.80 -10.64 -22.84
CA ASN A 91 1.02 -10.52 -24.07
C ASN A 91 1.83 -10.94 -25.32
N ASP A 92 3.15 -11.03 -25.21
CA ASP A 92 4.06 -11.44 -26.29
C ASP A 92 4.31 -12.97 -26.32
N GLN A 93 3.59 -13.74 -25.48
CA GLN A 93 3.55 -15.22 -25.47
C GLN A 93 2.15 -15.71 -25.84
#